data_AF-A0A3R6Y3C0-F1
#
_entry.id   AF-A0A3R6Y3C0-F1
#
_cell.length_a   1.000
_cell.length_b   1.000
_cell.length_c   1.000
_cell.angle_alpha   90.00
_cell.angle_beta   90.00
_cell.angle_gamma   90.00
#
_symmetry.space_group_name_H-M   'P 1'
#
loop_
_entity.id
_entity.type
_entity.pdbx_description
1 polymer ?
#
loop_
_entity_poly.entity_id
_entity_poly.type
_entity_poly.pdbx_seq_one_letter_code
_entity_poly.pdbx_strand_id
1 'polypeptide(L)'
;MEPMYLAIQQKETGKQIKKLLMENGYTVKDVQNAMGFENPQAIYKWISGRSLPSLDNFVILSRLLHTSIEDILVVDGDVVRLWGIIHDHRKPDCGFSMVLNRWYNDKASVMH
;
A
#
# COMPACT_ATOMS: atom_id res chain seq x y z
N MET A 1 16.81 -12.64 20.63
CA MET A 1 16.00 -12.49 19.40
C MET A 1 16.62 -11.35 18.62
N GLU A 2 16.92 -11.55 17.34
CA GLU A 2 17.35 -10.44 16.47
C GLU A 2 16.18 -9.47 16.28
N PRO A 3 16.39 -8.14 16.34
CA PRO A 3 15.32 -7.17 16.13
C PRO A 3 14.84 -7.23 14.67
N MET A 4 13.52 -7.35 14.48
CA MET A 4 12.92 -7.23 13.15
C MET A 4 12.92 -5.75 12.74
N TYR A 5 13.78 -5.37 11.81
CA TYR A 5 13.83 -4.02 11.28
C TYR A 5 12.90 -3.90 10.07
N LEU A 6 11.82 -3.13 10.22
CA LEU A 6 10.88 -2.81 9.15
C LEU A 6 11.02 -1.32 8.80
N ALA A 7 11.25 -1.02 7.52
CA ALA A 7 11.39 0.35 7.03
C ALA A 7 10.26 0.70 6.06
N ILE A 8 9.57 1.81 6.31
CA ILE A 8 8.56 2.32 5.37
C ILE A 8 9.27 2.90 4.14
N GLN A 9 8.92 2.36 2.97
CA GLN A 9 9.33 2.86 1.68
C GLN A 9 8.53 4.10 1.32
N GLN A 10 9.03 5.28 1.70
CA GLN A 10 8.37 6.56 1.47
C GLN A 10 8.00 6.78 -0.01
N LYS A 11 8.91 6.46 -0.93
CA LYS A 11 8.70 6.68 -2.36
C LYS A 11 7.61 5.77 -2.93
N GLU A 12 7.59 4.51 -2.50
CA GLU A 12 6.57 3.54 -2.93
C GLU A 12 5.22 3.82 -2.27
N THR A 13 5.21 4.22 -1.00
CA THR A 13 4.00 4.70 -0.30
C THR A 13 3.38 5.90 -1.05
N GLY A 14 4.20 6.85 -1.52
CA GLY A 14 3.71 7.97 -2.32
C GLY A 14 3.04 7.55 -3.64
N LYS A 15 3.61 6.54 -4.33
CA LYS A 15 3.00 5.96 -5.52
C LYS A 15 1.70 5.22 -5.20
N GLN A 16 1.66 4.48 -4.08
CA GLN A 16 0.48 3.76 -3.62
C GLN A 16 -0.67 4.73 -3.29
N ILE A 17 -0.40 5.83 -2.59
CA ILE A 17 -1.38 6.90 -2.35
C ILE A 17 -1.93 7.43 -3.68
N LYS A 18 -1.06 7.74 -4.64
CA LYS A 18 -1.48 8.23 -5.97
C LYS A 18 -2.41 7.23 -6.67
N LYS A 19 -2.04 5.95 -6.64
CA LYS A 19 -2.81 4.87 -7.24
C LYS A 19 -4.19 4.75 -6.59
N LEU A 20 -4.27 4.68 -5.27
CA LEU A 20 -5.52 4.56 -4.52
C LEU A 20 -6.45 5.76 -4.77
N LEU A 21 -5.91 6.97 -4.85
CA LEU A 21 -6.68 8.17 -5.21
C LEU A 21 -7.31 8.03 -6.61
N MET A 22 -6.52 7.61 -7.60
CA MET A 22 -7.02 7.41 -8.97
C MET A 22 -8.07 6.29 -9.06
N GLU A 23 -7.85 5.16 -8.39
CA GLU A 23 -8.77 4.01 -8.39
C GLU A 23 -10.11 4.32 -7.72
N ASN A 24 -10.10 5.18 -6.69
CA ASN A 24 -11.32 5.62 -6.01
C ASN A 24 -11.92 6.90 -6.62
N GLY A 25 -11.36 7.43 -7.71
CA GLY A 25 -11.88 8.62 -8.40
C GLY A 25 -11.69 9.94 -7.65
N TYR A 26 -10.76 10.02 -6.71
CA TYR A 26 -10.44 11.24 -5.97
C TYR A 26 -9.38 12.09 -6.67
N THR A 27 -9.63 13.39 -6.73
CA THR A 27 -8.63 14.39 -7.13
C THR A 27 -7.87 14.92 -5.91
N VAL A 28 -6.71 15.54 -6.13
CA VAL A 28 -5.96 16.22 -5.07
C VAL A 28 -6.82 17.30 -4.37
N LYS A 29 -7.72 17.95 -5.11
CA LYS A 29 -8.64 18.95 -4.56
C LYS A 29 -9.66 18.33 -3.61
N ASP A 30 -10.15 17.13 -3.89
CA ASP A 30 -11.10 16.41 -3.02
C ASP A 30 -10.43 16.02 -1.70
N VAL A 31 -9.19 15.53 -1.77
CA VAL A 31 -8.38 15.21 -0.59
C VAL A 31 -8.11 16.48 0.24
N GLN A 32 -7.75 17.58 -0.44
CA GLN A 32 -7.54 18.87 0.21
C GLN A 32 -8.79 19.33 0.97
N ASN A 33 -9.94 19.27 0.31
CA ASN A 33 -11.23 19.66 0.91
C ASN A 33 -11.58 18.77 2.10
N ALA A 34 -11.38 17.44 1.98
CA ALA A 34 -11.65 16.48 3.05
C ALA A 34 -10.74 16.69 4.27
N MET A 35 -9.48 17.11 4.04
CA MET A 35 -8.51 17.39 5.09
C MET A 35 -8.59 18.81 5.66
N GLY A 36 -9.40 19.70 5.06
CA GLY A 36 -9.48 21.10 5.47
C GLY A 36 -8.20 21.88 5.23
N PHE A 37 -7.37 21.47 4.28
CA PHE A 37 -6.11 22.15 3.98
C PHE A 37 -6.34 23.44 3.18
N GLU A 38 -5.68 24.52 3.61
CA GLU A 38 -5.65 25.76 2.84
C GLU A 38 -4.98 25.58 1.47
N ASN A 39 -3.96 24.71 1.39
CA ASN A 39 -3.17 24.48 0.18
C ASN A 39 -2.88 22.97 -0.05
N PRO A 40 -2.98 22.45 -1.29
CA PRO A 40 -2.71 21.05 -1.61
C PRO A 40 -1.23 20.63 -1.54
N GLN A 41 -0.30 21.52 -1.19
CA GLN A 41 1.14 21.28 -1.27
C GLN A 41 1.62 20.06 -0.46
N ALA A 42 1.01 19.79 0.70
CA ALA A 42 1.32 18.60 1.48
C ALA A 42 1.02 17.31 0.70
N ILE A 43 -0.14 17.26 0.03
CA ILE A 43 -0.60 16.12 -0.76
C ILE A 43 0.36 15.87 -1.94
N TYR A 44 0.81 16.92 -2.63
CA TYR A 44 1.82 16.78 -3.69
C TYR A 44 3.16 16.25 -3.18
N LYS A 45 3.59 16.62 -1.95
CA LYS A 45 4.80 16.05 -1.34
C LYS A 45 4.65 14.57 -1.04
N TRP A 46 3.48 14.14 -0.57
CA TRP A 46 3.18 12.72 -0.33
C TRP A 46 3.21 11.91 -1.62
N ILE A 47 2.46 12.36 -2.64
CA ILE A 47 2.37 11.68 -3.94
C ILE A 47 3.73 11.58 -4.64
N SER A 48 4.58 12.61 -4.50
CA SER A 48 5.95 12.60 -5.05
C SER A 48 6.95 11.81 -4.21
N GLY A 49 6.54 11.30 -3.03
CA GLY A 49 7.43 10.59 -2.12
C GLY A 49 8.51 11.49 -1.50
N ARG A 50 8.28 12.81 -1.42
CA ARG A 50 9.19 13.77 -0.76
C ARG A 50 9.00 13.82 0.75
N SER A 51 7.81 13.45 1.23
CA SER A 51 7.50 13.27 2.65
C SER A 51 6.39 12.25 2.82
N LEU A 52 6.26 11.67 4.00
CA LEU A 52 5.09 10.87 4.37
C LEU A 52 3.96 11.76 4.92
N PRO A 53 2.68 11.35 4.78
CA PRO A 53 1.61 11.85 5.62
C PRO A 53 1.93 11.62 7.11
N SER A 54 1.43 12.50 7.98
CA SER A 54 1.40 12.21 9.43
C SER A 54 0.43 11.05 9.71
N LEU A 55 0.52 10.45 10.90
CA LEU A 55 -0.41 9.40 11.31
C LEU A 55 -1.89 9.87 11.22
N ASP A 56 -2.19 11.08 11.67
CA ASP A 56 -3.55 11.65 11.56
C ASP A 56 -4.01 11.77 10.10
N ASN A 57 -3.11 12.18 9.20
CA ASN A 57 -3.42 12.26 7.78
C ASN A 57 -3.60 10.87 7.16
N PHE A 58 -2.87 9.85 7.62
CA PHE A 58 -3.12 8.47 7.22
C PHE A 58 -4.50 7.98 7.69
N VAL A 59 -4.92 8.33 8.92
CA VAL A 59 -6.26 8.01 9.41
C VAL A 59 -7.32 8.70 8.55
N ILE A 60 -7.13 9.95 8.14
CA ILE A 60 -8.09 10.62 7.24
C ILE A 60 -8.10 9.96 5.86
N LEU A 61 -6.93 9.66 5.29
CA LEU A 61 -6.82 8.97 4.00
C LEU A 61 -7.48 7.58 4.04
N SER A 62 -7.32 6.82 5.12
CA SER A 62 -7.91 5.49 5.26
C SER A 62 -9.43 5.55 5.23
N ARG A 63 -10.02 6.56 5.87
CA ARG A 63 -11.47 6.81 5.84
C ARG A 63 -11.96 7.30 4.49
N LEU A 64 -11.21 8.18 3.84
CA LEU A 64 -11.55 8.72 2.51
C LEU A 64 -11.47 7.62 1.43
N LEU A 65 -10.46 6.78 1.49
CA LEU A 65 -10.17 5.73 0.49
C LEU A 65 -10.84 4.39 0.82
N HIS A 66 -11.57 4.28 1.93
CA HIS A 66 -12.14 3.03 2.42
C HIS A 66 -11.11 1.87 2.49
N THR A 67 -9.88 2.19 2.87
CA THR A 67 -8.71 1.31 2.80
C THR A 67 -7.96 1.37 4.13
N SER A 68 -7.35 0.28 4.62
CA SER A 68 -6.60 0.32 5.89
C SER A 68 -5.30 1.15 5.75
N ILE A 69 -4.69 1.56 6.87
CA ILE A 69 -3.41 2.31 6.81
C ILE A 69 -2.29 1.39 6.31
N GLU A 70 -2.36 0.13 6.69
CA GLU A 70 -1.46 -0.95 6.32
C GLU A 70 -1.43 -1.15 4.79
N ASP A 71 -2.58 -1.02 4.12
CA ASP A 71 -2.70 -1.15 2.66
C ASP A 71 -2.26 0.12 1.90
N ILE A 72 -2.16 1.25 2.62
CA ILE A 72 -1.61 2.50 2.07
C ILE A 72 -0.07 2.48 2.18
N LEU A 73 0.48 1.93 3.27
CA LEU A 73 1.92 1.90 3.55
C LEU A 73 2.62 0.81 2.74
N VAL A 74 3.84 1.13 2.29
CA VAL A 74 4.75 0.14 1.68
C VAL A 74 5.96 -0.04 2.60
N VAL A 75 6.28 -1.27 3.00
CA VAL A 75 7.33 -1.60 3.98
C VAL A 75 8.34 -2.59 3.39
N ASP A 76 9.64 -2.39 3.65
CA ASP A 76 10.72 -3.30 3.26
C ASP A 76 10.59 -4.65 3.98
N GLY A 77 10.74 -5.74 3.22
CA GLY A 77 10.94 -7.08 3.78
C GLY A 77 9.87 -8.13 3.43
N ASP A 78 8.60 -7.80 3.18
CA ASP A 78 7.60 -8.84 2.82
C ASP A 78 6.19 -8.39 2.31
N VAL A 79 5.65 -7.21 2.65
CA VAL A 79 4.17 -7.14 2.86
C VAL A 79 3.40 -6.26 1.88
N VAL A 80 3.31 -6.67 0.61
CA VAL A 80 2.09 -6.42 -0.23
C VAL A 80 1.75 -7.67 -1.06
N ARG A 81 2.72 -8.55 -1.34
CA ARG A 81 2.51 -9.75 -2.16
C ARG A 81 1.58 -10.80 -1.52
N LEU A 82 1.49 -10.87 -0.19
CA LEU A 82 0.57 -11.80 0.47
C LEU A 82 -0.85 -11.24 0.64
N TRP A 83 -1.05 -9.92 0.63
CA TRP A 83 -2.37 -9.33 0.88
C TRP A 83 -3.31 -9.46 -0.33
N GLY A 84 -2.79 -9.37 -1.55
CA GLY A 84 -3.53 -9.74 -2.77
C GLY A 84 -3.80 -11.26 -2.90
N ILE A 85 -3.08 -12.09 -2.14
CA ILE A 85 -3.30 -13.53 -2.07
C ILE A 85 -4.34 -13.86 -0.99
N ILE A 86 -4.38 -13.15 0.14
CA ILE A 86 -5.26 -13.49 1.28
C ILE A 86 -6.59 -12.71 1.28
N HIS A 87 -6.66 -11.48 0.77
CA HIS A 87 -7.84 -10.61 0.85
C HIS A 87 -8.63 -10.42 -0.46
N ASP A 88 -8.34 -11.19 -1.52
CA ASP A 88 -9.22 -11.23 -2.70
C ASP A 88 -10.47 -12.09 -2.42
N HIS A 89 -11.48 -11.50 -1.77
CA HIS A 89 -12.82 -12.08 -1.68
C HIS A 89 -13.65 -11.85 -2.97
N ARG A 90 -13.05 -11.36 -4.06
CA ARG A 90 -13.76 -11.02 -5.31
C ARG A 90 -13.38 -11.88 -6.52
N LYS A 91 -12.69 -13.01 -6.36
CA LYS A 91 -12.65 -14.06 -7.40
C LYS A 91 -12.64 -15.47 -6.82
N PRO A 92 -13.72 -16.24 -7.00
CA PRO A 92 -13.65 -17.68 -6.84
C PRO A 92 -12.90 -18.24 -8.05
N ASP A 93 -11.87 -19.03 -7.75
CA ASP A 93 -11.40 -20.15 -8.55
C ASP A 93 -10.42 -19.81 -9.70
N CYS A 94 -9.14 -20.15 -9.49
CA CYS A 94 -8.19 -20.76 -10.46
C CYS A 94 -6.71 -20.32 -10.29
N GLY A 95 -6.40 -19.23 -9.56
CA GLY A 95 -5.02 -18.70 -9.48
C GLY A 95 -4.11 -19.32 -8.42
N PHE A 96 -4.70 -19.82 -7.32
CA PHE A 96 -3.96 -20.19 -6.10
C PHE A 96 -3.03 -21.40 -6.26
N SER A 97 -3.49 -22.43 -6.99
CA SER A 97 -2.75 -23.68 -7.18
C SER A 97 -1.46 -23.50 -7.99
N MET A 98 -1.45 -22.60 -8.99
CA MET A 98 -0.26 -22.36 -9.83
C MET A 98 0.86 -21.63 -9.07
N VAL A 99 0.50 -20.66 -8.23
CA VAL A 99 1.49 -19.83 -7.52
C VAL A 99 2.15 -20.60 -6.38
N LEU A 100 1.38 -21.42 -5.65
CA LEU A 100 1.91 -22.26 -4.58
C LEU A 100 2.90 -23.30 -5.12
N ASN A 101 2.57 -23.95 -6.24
CA ASN A 101 3.46 -24.90 -6.89
C ASN A 101 4.75 -24.24 -7.38
N ARG A 102 4.69 -23.01 -7.89
CA ARG A 102 5.90 -22.31 -8.33
C ARG A 102 6.81 -21.92 -7.16
N TRP A 103 6.25 -21.44 -6.06
CA TRP A 103 7.03 -21.10 -4.87
C TRP A 103 7.62 -22.32 -4.18
N TYR A 104 6.87 -23.43 -4.11
CA TYR A 104 7.37 -24.70 -3.56
C TYR A 104 8.54 -25.24 -4.40
N ASN A 105 8.43 -25.20 -5.73
CA ASN A 105 9.50 -25.62 -6.63
C ASN A 105 10.71 -24.67 -6.61
N ASP A 106 10.50 -23.36 -6.50
CA ASP A 106 11.59 -22.39 -6.38
C ASP A 106 12.36 -22.56 -5.05
N LYS A 107 11.68 -22.82 -3.92
CA LYS A 107 12.37 -23.14 -2.66
C LYS A 107 13.10 -24.48 -2.68
N ALA A 108 12.55 -25.49 -3.35
CA ALA A 108 13.17 -26.81 -3.46
C ALA A 108 14.48 -26.77 -4.29
N SER A 109 14.56 -25.89 -5.30
CA SER A 109 15.75 -25.76 -6.16
C SER A 109 16.95 -25.07 -5.50
N VAL A 110 16.75 -24.38 -4.37
CA VAL A 110 17.82 -23.65 -3.65
C VAL A 110 18.37 -24.47 -2.47
N MET A 111 17.79 -25.65 -2.20
CA MET A 111 18.26 -26.58 -1.15
C MET A 111 19.12 -27.74 -1.68
N HIS A 112 19.65 -27.63 -2.90
CA HIS A 112 20.60 -28.58 -3.48
C HIS A 112 21.93 -27.90 -3.85
#